data_AF-A0A5E4JFR8-F1
#
_entry.id   AF-A0A5E4JFR8-F1
#
_cell.length_a   1.000
_cell.length_b   1.000
_cell.length_c   1.000
_cell.angle_alpha   90.00
_cell.angle_beta   90.00
_cell.angle_gamma   90.00
#
_symmetry.space_group_name_H-M   'P 1'
#
loop_
_entity.id
_entity.type
_entity.pdbx_description
1 polymer ?
#
loop_
_entity_poly.entity_id
_entity_poly.type
_entity_poly.pdbx_seq_one_letter_code
_entity_poly.pdbx_strand_id
1 'polypeptide(L)'
;MRITFIGYKENSINFFPELGKLLSAKISGVELEERFVPFVEDLPIVAAEASADSDFIFVYALVDESEQVPLIKQKLIDVELASKTRILKLVEDDSFSGLNQDDLFDKKTELSREYAQLIVDILFNEHAFTPKEKELY
;
A
#
# COMPACT_ATOMS: atom_id res chain seq x y z
N MET A 1 4.81 -14.52 7.24
CA MET A 1 3.80 -13.69 6.56
C MET A 1 4.55 -12.79 5.61
N ARG A 2 4.18 -12.75 4.34
CA ARG A 2 4.88 -12.00 3.30
C ARG A 2 4.07 -10.79 2.85
N ILE A 3 4.68 -9.61 2.94
CA ILE A 3 4.12 -8.37 2.43
C ILE A 3 4.95 -7.90 1.26
N THR A 4 4.29 -7.65 0.13
CA THR A 4 4.95 -7.09 -1.06
C THR A 4 4.59 -5.62 -1.22
N PHE A 5 5.61 -4.77 -1.28
CA PHE A 5 5.49 -3.36 -1.61
C PHE A 5 5.73 -3.16 -3.10
N ILE A 6 4.80 -2.50 -3.78
CA ILE A 6 4.87 -2.22 -5.20
C ILE A 6 4.89 -0.70 -5.37
N GLY A 7 6.04 -0.18 -5.80
CA GLY A 7 6.29 1.23 -6.00
C GLY A 7 6.33 1.60 -7.48
N TYR A 8 6.04 2.86 -7.78
CA TYR A 8 6.34 3.47 -9.07
C TYR A 8 7.71 4.15 -9.03
N LYS A 9 8.54 3.93 -10.07
CA LYS A 9 9.94 4.40 -10.09
C LYS A 9 10.08 5.93 -10.08
N GLU A 10 9.11 6.65 -10.61
CA GLU A 10 9.18 8.12 -10.70
C GLU A 10 8.50 8.82 -9.52
N ASN A 11 8.11 8.07 -8.47
CA ASN A 11 7.62 8.69 -7.25
C ASN A 11 8.64 9.72 -6.72
N SER A 12 8.20 10.95 -6.51
CA SER A 12 9.02 12.03 -5.90
C SER A 12 9.55 11.68 -4.51
N ILE A 13 8.92 10.73 -3.82
CA ILE A 13 9.29 10.27 -2.49
C ILE A 13 9.19 8.74 -2.43
N ASN A 14 10.18 8.11 -1.80
CA ASN A 14 10.14 6.69 -1.45
C ASN A 14 10.34 6.54 0.07
N PHE A 15 9.36 5.94 0.74
CA PHE A 15 9.34 5.68 2.19
C PHE A 15 9.24 4.18 2.54
N PHE A 16 9.37 3.29 1.56
CA PHE A 16 9.37 1.84 1.79
C PHE A 16 10.44 1.37 2.80
N PRO A 17 11.68 1.90 2.78
CA PRO A 17 12.69 1.49 3.75
C PRO A 17 12.30 1.80 5.20
N GLU A 18 11.72 2.97 5.44
CA GLU A 18 11.23 3.39 6.77
C GLU A 18 10.00 2.58 7.19
N LEU A 19 9.05 2.38 6.27
CA LEU A 19 7.87 1.56 6.49
C LEU A 19 8.25 0.11 6.84
N GLY A 20 9.18 -0.48 6.09
CA GLY A 20 9.63 -1.85 6.30
C GLY A 20 10.32 -2.04 7.65
N LYS A 21 11.11 -1.08 8.11
CA LYS A 21 11.69 -1.08 9.47
C LYS A 21 10.61 -1.07 10.55
N LEU A 22 9.60 -0.22 10.40
CA LEU A 22 8.49 -0.12 11.37
C LEU A 22 7.65 -1.39 11.41
N LEU A 23 7.34 -1.99 10.25
CA LEU A 23 6.60 -3.24 10.17
C LEU A 23 7.37 -4.42 10.73
N SER A 24 8.68 -4.52 10.43
CA SER A 24 9.54 -5.57 11.00
C SER A 24 9.67 -5.49 12.52
N ALA A 25 9.56 -4.28 13.09
CA ALA A 25 9.54 -4.08 14.54
C ALA A 25 8.19 -4.45 15.18
N LYS A 26 7.08 -4.33 14.44
CA LYS A 26 5.72 -4.59 14.93
C LYS A 26 5.25 -6.02 14.68
N ILE A 27 5.78 -6.70 13.66
CA ILE A 27 5.30 -7.99 13.18
C ILE A 27 6.45 -9.00 13.15
N SER A 28 6.40 -9.98 14.05
CA SER A 28 7.42 -11.02 14.14
C SER A 28 7.39 -11.93 12.93
N GLY A 29 8.55 -12.16 12.30
CA GLY A 29 8.69 -13.06 11.14
C GLY A 29 7.99 -12.57 9.87
N VAL A 30 7.82 -11.25 9.72
CA VAL A 30 7.37 -10.66 8.46
C VAL A 30 8.49 -10.74 7.42
N GLU A 31 8.15 -11.21 6.23
CA GLU A 31 9.00 -11.16 5.04
C GLU A 31 8.54 -9.99 4.18
N LEU A 32 9.46 -9.11 3.81
CA LEU A 32 9.16 -7.91 3.02
C LEU A 32 9.87 -8.02 1.67
N GLU A 33 9.11 -7.80 0.61
CA GLU A 33 9.64 -7.69 -0.76
C GLU A 33 9.28 -6.33 -1.35
N GLU A 34 10.23 -5.70 -2.03
CA GLU A 34 10.00 -4.46 -2.76
C GLU A 34 10.10 -4.71 -4.27
N ARG A 35 9.08 -4.28 -5.02
CA ARG A 35 9.06 -4.28 -6.48
C ARG A 35 8.80 -2.87 -6.99
N PHE A 36 9.48 -2.48 -8.06
CA PHE A 36 9.31 -1.16 -8.67
C PHE A 36 9.01 -1.27 -10.15
N VAL A 37 7.92 -0.63 -10.58
CA VAL A 37 7.50 -0.62 -11.98
C VAL A 37 7.95 0.66 -12.69
N PRO A 38 8.34 0.56 -13.98
CA PRO A 38 8.73 1.71 -14.78
C PRO A 38 7.53 2.54 -15.27
N PHE A 39 6.33 1.94 -15.38
CA PHE A 39 5.11 2.61 -15.83
C PHE A 39 3.98 2.36 -14.82
N VAL A 40 3.13 3.36 -14.59
CA VAL A 40 2.04 3.28 -13.60
C VAL A 40 0.97 2.26 -13.99
N GLU A 41 0.80 2.02 -15.29
CA GLU A 41 -0.10 1.04 -15.87
C GLU A 41 0.33 -0.41 -15.59
N ASP A 42 1.61 -0.62 -15.23
CA ASP A 42 2.14 -1.94 -14.85
C ASP A 42 1.82 -2.31 -13.39
N LEU A 43 1.39 -1.35 -12.56
CA LEU A 43 1.08 -1.60 -11.14
C LEU A 43 0.08 -2.76 -10.95
N PRO A 44 -1.05 -2.84 -11.69
CA PRO A 44 -1.99 -3.94 -11.54
C PRO A 44 -1.41 -5.28 -12.02
N ILE A 45 -0.55 -5.28 -13.03
CA ILE A 45 0.08 -6.50 -13.57
C ILE A 45 1.00 -7.08 -12.52
N VAL A 46 1.91 -6.27 -11.97
CA VAL A 46 2.86 -6.71 -10.95
C VAL A 46 2.14 -7.08 -9.64
N ALA A 47 1.04 -6.40 -9.30
CA ALA A 47 0.20 -6.79 -8.18
C ALA A 47 -0.45 -8.17 -8.38
N ALA A 48 -0.91 -8.47 -9.60
CA ALA A 48 -1.44 -9.80 -9.91
C ALA A 48 -0.36 -10.89 -9.79
N GLU A 49 0.84 -10.64 -10.28
CA GLU A 49 1.98 -11.58 -10.15
C GLU A 49 2.37 -11.81 -8.68
N ALA A 50 2.50 -10.73 -7.91
CA ALA A 50 2.84 -10.79 -6.48
C ALA A 50 1.74 -11.43 -5.62
N SER A 51 0.49 -11.46 -6.09
CA SER A 51 -0.61 -12.03 -5.32
C SER A 51 -0.52 -13.55 -5.14
N ALA A 52 0.27 -14.23 -5.97
CA ALA A 52 0.46 -15.68 -5.89
C ALA A 52 1.28 -16.11 -4.66
N ASP A 53 2.16 -15.25 -4.15
CA ASP A 53 3.13 -15.56 -3.11
C ASP A 53 3.16 -14.56 -1.94
N SER A 54 2.24 -13.59 -1.94
CA SER A 54 2.11 -12.57 -0.88
C SER A 54 0.81 -12.75 -0.10
N ASP A 55 0.87 -12.55 1.22
CA ASP A 55 -0.30 -12.50 2.09
C ASP A 55 -0.99 -11.12 2.05
N PHE A 56 -0.22 -10.07 1.76
CA PHE A 56 -0.68 -8.69 1.67
C PHE A 56 0.14 -7.92 0.64
N ILE A 57 -0.50 -7.02 -0.09
CA ILE A 57 0.17 -6.14 -1.04
C ILE A 57 -0.10 -4.69 -0.67
N PHE A 58 0.97 -3.89 -0.65
CA PHE A 58 0.88 -2.44 -0.55
C PHE A 58 1.34 -1.82 -1.88
N VAL A 59 0.45 -1.09 -2.54
CA VAL A 59 0.76 -0.39 -3.79
C VAL A 59 0.88 1.09 -3.49
N TYR A 60 2.01 1.68 -3.88
CA TYR A 60 2.28 3.10 -3.72
C TYR A 60 2.73 3.75 -5.03
N ALA A 61 1.94 4.70 -5.52
CA ALA A 61 2.28 5.47 -6.70
C ALA A 61 1.80 6.91 -6.56
N LEU A 62 2.69 7.83 -6.91
CA LEU A 62 2.42 9.23 -7.13
C LEU A 62 2.43 9.44 -8.64
N VAL A 63 1.31 9.88 -9.19
CA VAL A 63 1.14 10.05 -10.64
C VAL A 63 0.98 11.52 -10.99
N ASP A 64 1.54 11.94 -12.12
CA ASP A 64 1.39 13.32 -12.59
C ASP A 64 -0.02 13.55 -13.20
N GLU A 65 -0.58 12.52 -13.82
CA GLU A 65 -1.88 12.58 -14.49
C GLU A 65 -3.01 12.06 -13.59
N SER A 66 -3.68 12.98 -12.90
CA SER A 66 -4.75 12.65 -11.93
C SER A 66 -5.92 11.87 -12.52
N GLU A 67 -6.18 12.03 -13.82
CA GLU A 67 -7.20 11.28 -14.57
C GLU A 67 -6.95 9.77 -14.58
N GLN A 68 -5.69 9.33 -14.40
CA GLN A 68 -5.32 7.92 -14.39
C GLN A 68 -5.55 7.24 -13.03
N VAL A 69 -5.57 8.00 -11.93
CA VAL A 69 -5.70 7.46 -10.56
C VAL A 69 -6.94 6.56 -10.39
N PRO A 70 -8.16 6.97 -10.81
CA PRO A 70 -9.35 6.14 -10.63
C PRO A 70 -9.26 4.83 -11.43
N LEU A 71 -8.69 4.88 -12.63
CA LEU A 71 -8.54 3.71 -13.50
C LEU A 71 -7.58 2.69 -12.88
N ILE A 72 -6.42 3.14 -12.40
CA ILE A 72 -5.43 2.27 -11.73
C ILE A 72 -6.03 1.65 -10.47
N LYS A 73 -6.70 2.46 -9.62
CA LYS A 73 -7.38 1.96 -8.42
C LYS A 73 -8.44 0.91 -8.76
N GLN A 74 -9.23 1.13 -9.80
CA GLN A 74 -10.23 0.16 -10.25
C GLN A 74 -9.58 -1.16 -10.68
N LYS A 75 -8.49 -1.11 -11.45
CA LYS A 75 -7.77 -2.33 -11.85
C LYS A 75 -7.17 -3.07 -10.66
N LEU A 76 -6.65 -2.36 -9.66
CA LEU A 76 -6.18 -2.98 -8.43
C LEU A 76 -7.31 -3.61 -7.59
N ILE A 77 -8.54 -3.08 -7.67
CA ILE A 77 -9.74 -3.74 -7.11
C ILE A 77 -10.02 -5.04 -7.86
N ASP A 78 -10.00 -5.02 -9.20
CA ASP A 78 -10.23 -6.22 -10.00
C ASP A 78 -9.20 -7.32 -9.65
N VAL A 79 -7.94 -6.95 -9.45
CA VAL A 79 -6.87 -7.87 -9.02
C VAL A 79 -7.14 -8.43 -7.62
N GLU A 80 -7.46 -7.58 -6.63
CA GLU A 80 -7.78 -8.01 -5.26
C GLU A 80 -8.94 -9.01 -5.24
N LEU A 81 -9.99 -8.76 -6.03
CA LEU A 81 -11.15 -9.65 -6.12
C LEU A 81 -10.80 -11.00 -6.78
N ALA A 82 -9.93 -10.98 -7.79
CA ALA A 82 -9.52 -12.18 -8.52
C ALA A 82 -8.57 -13.06 -7.70
N SER A 83 -7.56 -12.45 -7.06
CA SER A 83 -6.54 -13.18 -6.30
C SER A 83 -6.97 -13.54 -4.89
N LYS A 84 -7.96 -12.82 -4.33
CA LYS A 84 -8.34 -12.85 -2.91
C LYS A 84 -7.21 -12.41 -1.97
N THR A 85 -6.16 -11.78 -2.49
CA THR A 85 -5.08 -11.20 -1.71
C THR A 85 -5.39 -9.73 -1.45
N ARG A 86 -5.36 -9.31 -0.18
CA ARG A 86 -5.68 -7.93 0.20
C ARG A 86 -4.66 -6.96 -0.40
N ILE A 87 -5.14 -5.89 -1.05
CA ILE A 87 -4.31 -4.85 -1.63
C ILE A 87 -4.66 -3.49 -1.01
N LEU A 88 -3.72 -2.89 -0.29
CA LEU A 88 -3.81 -1.51 0.17
C LEU A 88 -3.27 -0.59 -0.94
N LYS A 89 -4.10 0.33 -1.42
CA LYS A 89 -3.89 1.09 -2.67
C LYS A 89 -3.68 2.57 -2.36
N LEU A 90 -2.43 2.99 -2.27
CA LEU A 90 -2.04 4.39 -2.17
C LEU A 90 -1.60 4.90 -3.55
N VAL A 91 -2.58 5.22 -4.39
CA VAL A 91 -2.35 5.82 -5.71
C VAL A 91 -2.95 7.21 -5.70
N GLU A 92 -2.12 8.24 -5.83
CA GLU A 92 -2.51 9.64 -5.66
C GLU A 92 -1.74 10.54 -6.62
N ASP A 93 -2.19 11.79 -6.74
CA ASP A 93 -1.49 12.80 -7.53
C ASP A 93 -0.17 13.17 -6.83
N ASP A 94 0.90 13.44 -7.60
CA ASP A 94 2.18 13.85 -7.03
C ASP A 94 2.12 15.28 -6.44
N SER A 95 1.73 15.33 -5.18
CA SER A 95 1.67 16.57 -4.37
C SER A 95 2.99 16.91 -3.67
N PHE A 96 4.05 16.10 -3.84
CA PHE A 96 5.30 16.25 -3.09
C PHE A 96 6.46 16.80 -3.93
N SER A 97 6.30 16.87 -5.25
CA SER A 97 7.29 17.34 -6.24
C SER A 97 7.88 18.75 -5.99
N GLY A 98 7.27 19.55 -5.10
CA GLY A 98 7.72 20.90 -4.74
C GLY A 98 8.33 21.05 -3.34
N LEU A 99 8.46 19.99 -2.56
CA LEU A 99 8.98 20.05 -1.19
C LEU A 99 10.51 20.11 -1.12
N ASN A 100 11.04 20.77 -0.08
CA ASN A 100 12.48 20.76 0.20
C ASN A 100 12.92 19.44 0.87
N GLN A 101 14.23 19.24 1.05
CA GLN A 101 14.75 17.98 1.60
C GLN A 101 14.31 17.70 3.05
N ASP A 102 14.21 18.72 3.89
CA ASP A 102 13.78 18.57 5.28
C ASP A 102 12.29 18.21 5.36
N ASP A 103 11.45 18.90 4.58
CA ASP A 103 10.02 18.62 4.45
C ASP A 103 9.77 17.21 3.89
N LEU A 104 10.55 16.78 2.90
CA LEU A 104 10.48 15.42 2.36
C LEU A 104 10.84 14.38 3.43
N PHE A 105 11.85 14.64 4.25
CA PHE A 105 12.24 13.73 5.33
C PHE A 105 11.14 13.59 6.39
N ASP A 106 10.54 14.71 6.79
CA ASP A 106 9.42 14.72 7.73
C ASP A 106 8.21 13.98 7.14
N LYS A 107 7.92 14.18 5.85
CA LYS A 107 6.84 13.46 5.16
C LYS A 107 7.09 11.96 5.04
N LYS A 108 8.31 11.50 4.77
CA LYS A 108 8.64 10.06 4.79
C LYS A 108 8.37 9.46 6.17
N THR A 109 8.75 10.19 7.22
CA THR A 109 8.57 9.75 8.61
C THR A 109 7.08 9.70 8.99
N GLU A 110 6.29 10.69 8.57
CA GLU A 110 4.85 10.73 8.76
C GLU A 110 4.16 9.56 8.05
N LEU A 111 4.36 9.43 6.74
CA LEU A 111 3.75 8.39 5.91
C LEU A 111 4.12 6.98 6.40
N SER A 112 5.39 6.73 6.69
CA SER A 112 5.83 5.42 7.19
C SER A 112 5.15 5.03 8.50
N ARG A 113 4.91 5.97 9.42
CA ARG A 113 4.19 5.70 10.68
C ARG A 113 2.71 5.43 10.45
N GLU A 114 2.06 6.26 9.66
CA GLU A 114 0.64 6.13 9.33
C GLU A 114 0.37 4.77 8.67
N TYR A 115 1.09 4.47 7.59
CA TYR A 115 0.88 3.24 6.84
C TYR A 115 1.34 1.99 7.58
N ALA A 116 2.37 2.07 8.43
CA ALA A 116 2.74 0.94 9.29
C ALA A 116 1.59 0.59 10.25
N GLN A 117 0.95 1.60 10.84
CA GLN A 117 -0.17 1.38 11.75
C GLN A 117 -1.40 0.85 11.01
N LEU A 118 -1.75 1.46 9.87
CA LEU A 118 -2.87 1.04 9.05
C LEU A 118 -2.73 -0.42 8.57
N ILE A 119 -1.54 -0.82 8.13
CA ILE A 119 -1.28 -2.21 7.71
C ILE A 119 -1.46 -3.18 8.88
N VAL A 120 -0.94 -2.85 10.06
CA VAL A 120 -1.12 -3.68 11.26
C VAL A 120 -2.60 -3.79 11.64
N ASP A 121 -3.34 -2.68 11.57
CA ASP A 121 -4.76 -2.68 11.87
C ASP A 121 -5.55 -3.53 10.87
N ILE A 122 -5.22 -3.47 9.58
CA ILE A 122 -5.88 -4.32 8.57
C ILE A 122 -5.57 -5.81 8.78
N LEU A 123 -4.32 -6.14 9.14
CA LEU A 123 -3.88 -7.53 9.27
C LEU A 123 -4.37 -8.21 10.54
N PHE A 124 -4.49 -7.48 11.66
CA PHE A 124 -4.73 -8.09 12.98
C PHE A 124 -6.03 -7.63 13.65
N ASN A 125 -6.71 -6.61 13.14
CA ASN A 125 -7.89 -6.03 13.80
C ASN A 125 -9.22 -6.57 13.23
N GLU A 126 -9.31 -7.90 13.05
CA GLU A 126 -10.54 -8.60 12.61
C GLU A 126 -11.71 -8.50 13.61
N HIS A 127 -11.47 -8.01 14.84
CA HIS A 127 -12.49 -7.92 15.90
C HIS A 127 -13.35 -6.65 15.89
N ALA A 128 -13.20 -5.75 14.92
CA ALA A 128 -13.98 -4.50 14.85
C ALA A 128 -15.43 -4.69 14.37
N PHE A 129 -15.76 -5.81 13.71
CA PHE A 129 -17.12 -6.10 13.25
C PHE A 129 -17.75 -7.25 14.05
N THR A 130 -18.36 -6.91 15.18
CA THR A 130 -19.43 -7.72 15.76
C THR A 130 -20.73 -7.27 15.11
N PRO A 131 -21.38 -8.07 14.23
CA PRO A 131 -22.71 -7.73 13.77
C PRO A 131 -23.60 -7.61 15.02
N LYS A 132 -24.11 -6.41 15.29
CA LYS A 132 -25.11 -6.24 16.34
C LYS A 132 -26.31 -7.09 15.91
N GLU A 133 -26.62 -8.14 16.66
CA GLU A 133 -27.89 -8.84 16.52
C GLU A 133 -28.98 -7.77 16.62
N LYS A 134 -29.76 -7.59 15.55
CA LYS A 134 -30.99 -6.80 15.66
C LYS A 134 -31.85 -7.54 16.66
N GLU A 135 -32.07 -6.95 17.83
CA GLU A 135 -33.17 -7.35 18.71
C GLU A 135 -34.46 -7.22 17.87
N LEU A 136 -34.95 -8.37 17.39
CA LEU A 136 -36.28 -8.50 16.82
C LEU A 136 -37.25 -8.55 18.00
N TYR A 137 -37.74 -7.39 18.42
CA TYR A 137 -38.92 -7.26 19.29
C TYR A 137 -39.87 -6.20 18.72
#